data_AF-A0A7W6PVD0-F1
#
_entry.id   AF-A0A7W6PVD0-F1
#
_cell.length_a   1.000
_cell.length_b   1.000
_cell.length_c   1.000
_cell.angle_alpha   90.00
_cell.angle_beta   90.00
_cell.angle_gamma   90.00
#
_symmetry.space_group_name_H-M   'P 1'
#
loop_
_entity.id
_entity.type
_entity.pdbx_description
1 polymer ?
#
loop_
_entity_poly.entity_id
_entity_poly.type
_entity_poly.pdbx_seq_one_letter_code
_entity_poly.pdbx_strand_id
1 'polypeptide(L)'
;MAKITNYARGSRGITLKDGSIVWLDPGQSADIKKDDIAGPLPDLGREPEEPVSNDDEVSALTAQVADLTKQVEALTTERDGLAKDKEDLTKQVEALTKPADTKK
;
A
#
# COMPACT_ATOMS: atom_id res chain seq x y z
N MET A 1 1.72 -37.22 -10.92
CA MET A 1 2.15 -35.82 -10.73
C MET A 1 1.78 -35.44 -9.30
N ALA A 2 2.59 -34.64 -8.62
CA ALA A 2 2.27 -34.15 -7.29
C ALA A 2 1.93 -32.66 -7.40
N LYS A 3 0.81 -32.25 -6.78
CA LYS A 3 0.48 -30.84 -6.62
C LYS A 3 1.38 -30.27 -5.53
N ILE A 4 2.19 -29.30 -5.90
CA ILE A 4 3.14 -28.61 -5.02
C ILE A 4 2.65 -27.18 -4.86
N THR A 5 2.43 -26.74 -3.61
CA THR A 5 1.96 -25.39 -3.28
C THR A 5 3.01 -24.66 -2.47
N ASN A 6 3.24 -23.39 -2.77
CA ASN A 6 4.09 -22.54 -1.95
C ASN A 6 3.26 -21.84 -0.85
N TYR A 7 3.41 -22.29 0.38
CA TYR A 7 2.85 -21.67 1.60
C TYR A 7 3.84 -20.73 2.31
N ALA A 8 5.07 -20.59 1.82
CA ALA A 8 6.07 -19.72 2.43
C ALA A 8 5.78 -18.23 2.15
N ARG A 9 6.26 -17.36 3.04
CA ARG A 9 6.28 -15.91 2.84
C ARG A 9 7.37 -15.54 1.83
N GLY A 10 7.08 -15.74 0.54
CA GLY A 10 7.92 -15.33 -0.59
C GLY A 10 8.00 -16.37 -1.70
N SER A 11 8.37 -15.95 -2.91
CA SER A 11 8.47 -16.82 -4.07
C SER A 11 9.56 -17.89 -3.90
N ARG A 12 9.27 -19.11 -4.34
CA ARG A 12 10.20 -20.26 -4.25
C ARG A 12 10.45 -20.84 -5.64
N GLY A 13 11.72 -21.08 -5.94
CA GLY A 13 12.16 -21.70 -7.19
C GLY A 13 12.39 -23.18 -7.03
N ILE A 14 11.76 -24.00 -7.87
CA ILE A 14 11.98 -25.44 -7.96
C ILE A 14 12.81 -25.69 -9.22
N THR A 15 14.05 -26.14 -9.03
CA THR A 15 14.94 -26.50 -10.14
C THR A 15 14.54 -27.85 -10.72
N LEU A 16 14.44 -27.94 -12.05
CA LEU A 16 14.15 -29.17 -12.78
C LEU A 16 15.44 -29.75 -13.39
N LYS A 17 15.42 -31.04 -13.72
CA LYS A 17 16.56 -31.77 -14.31
C LYS A 17 17.00 -31.24 -15.68
N ASP A 18 16.10 -30.58 -16.39
CA ASP A 18 16.39 -29.90 -17.66
C ASP A 18 17.10 -28.54 -17.47
N GLY A 19 17.34 -28.13 -16.22
CA GLY A 19 17.99 -26.86 -15.87
C GLY A 19 17.03 -25.67 -15.76
N SER A 20 15.74 -25.86 -16.04
CA SER A 20 14.73 -24.82 -15.86
C SER A 20 14.34 -24.65 -14.38
N ILE A 21 13.77 -23.48 -14.04
CA ILE A 21 13.29 -23.18 -12.68
C ILE A 21 11.82 -22.81 -12.77
N VAL A 22 10.99 -23.53 -12.03
CA VAL A 22 9.59 -23.18 -11.82
C VAL A 22 9.49 -22.30 -10.58
N TRP A 23 9.10 -21.05 -10.77
CA TRP A 23 8.84 -20.11 -9.68
C TRP A 23 7.39 -20.20 -9.24
N LEU A 24 7.17 -20.36 -7.94
CA LEU A 24 5.85 -20.34 -7.31
C LEU A 24 5.77 -19.16 -6.35
N ASP A 25 4.81 -18.27 -6.56
CA ASP A 25 4.47 -17.21 -5.63
C ASP A 25 3.68 -17.75 -4.42
N PRO A 26 3.60 -17.02 -3.29
CA PRO A 26 2.82 -17.45 -2.13
C PRO A 26 1.36 -17.76 -2.50
N GLY A 27 0.89 -18.95 -2.13
CA GLY A 27 -0.43 -19.49 -2.46
C GLY A 27 -0.53 -20.17 -3.82
N GLN A 28 0.48 -20.07 -4.68
CA GLN A 28 0.46 -20.69 -6.01
C GLN A 28 0.77 -22.20 -5.94
N SER A 29 0.06 -22.97 -6.77
CA SER A 29 0.33 -24.40 -6.95
C SER A 29 0.79 -24.73 -8.37
N ALA A 30 1.63 -25.75 -8.50
CA ALA A 30 1.95 -26.38 -9.78
C ALA A 30 1.96 -27.92 -9.68
N ASP A 31 1.59 -28.56 -10.78
CA ASP A 31 1.68 -30.01 -10.94
C ASP A 31 3.05 -30.39 -11.49
N ILE A 32 3.92 -30.91 -10.62
CA ILE A 32 5.30 -31.28 -10.98
C ILE A 32 5.49 -32.78 -10.71
N LYS A 33 6.16 -33.50 -11.61
CA LYS A 33 6.56 -34.88 -11.34
C LYS A 33 7.78 -34.86 -10.43
N LYS A 34 7.75 -35.64 -9.35
CA LYS A 34 8.88 -35.73 -8.39
C LYS A 34 10.18 -36.15 -9.08
N ASP A 35 10.08 -37.00 -10.10
CA ASP A 35 11.24 -37.47 -10.88
C ASP A 35 11.89 -36.38 -11.74
N ASP A 36 11.21 -35.28 -12.02
CA ASP A 36 11.74 -34.17 -12.83
C ASP A 36 12.47 -33.12 -11.99
N ILE A 37 12.35 -33.18 -10.65
CA ILE A 37 12.96 -32.22 -9.72
C ILE A 37 14.46 -32.52 -9.59
N ALA A 38 15.28 -31.47 -9.73
CA ALA A 38 16.71 -31.51 -9.51
C ALA A 38 17.03 -31.14 -8.06
N GLY A 39 17.48 -32.12 -7.28
CA GLY A 39 17.92 -31.91 -5.90
C GLY A 39 16.77 -31.85 -4.88
N PRO A 40 17.07 -31.40 -3.65
CA PRO A 40 16.07 -31.29 -2.59
C PRO A 40 15.08 -30.16 -2.88
N LEU A 41 13.81 -30.40 -2.54
CA LEU A 41 12.77 -29.36 -2.65
C LEU A 41 13.06 -28.22 -1.67
N PRO A 42 12.95 -26.94 -2.09
CA PRO A 42 13.05 -25.82 -1.16
C PRO A 42 11.94 -25.89 -0.09
N ASP A 43 12.14 -25.20 1.02
CA ASP A 43 11.09 -25.04 2.03
C ASP A 43 9.95 -24.17 1.46
N LEU A 44 8.84 -24.85 1.18
CA LEU A 44 7.60 -24.26 0.68
C LEU A 44 6.64 -23.86 1.81
N GLY A 45 7.06 -23.93 3.06
CA GLY A 45 6.18 -23.67 4.20
C GLY A 45 5.17 -24.79 4.42
N ARG A 46 4.42 -24.64 5.52
CA ARG A 46 3.37 -25.59 5.91
C ARG A 46 2.03 -25.11 5.41
N GLU A 47 1.21 -26.04 4.93
CA GLU A 47 -0.20 -25.78 4.66
C GLU A 47 -0.89 -25.28 5.94
N PRO A 48 -1.48 -24.08 5.93
CA PRO A 48 -2.14 -23.57 7.12
C PRO A 48 -3.30 -24.48 7.50
N GLU A 49 -3.41 -24.82 8.79
CA GLU A 49 -4.45 -25.72 9.30
C GLU A 49 -5.86 -25.10 9.16
N GLU A 50 -5.93 -23.77 9.14
CA GLU A 50 -7.13 -23.00 8.81
C GLU A 50 -6.79 -21.88 7.83
N PRO A 51 -7.70 -21.53 6.90
CA PRO A 51 -7.53 -20.36 6.08
C PRO A 51 -7.47 -19.13 6.98
N VAL A 52 -6.29 -18.50 7.08
CA VAL A 52 -6.16 -17.19 7.71
C VAL A 52 -6.90 -16.16 6.85
N SER A 53 -8.13 -15.83 7.23
CA SER A 53 -8.86 -14.70 6.63
C SER A 53 -8.30 -13.42 7.23
N ASN A 54 -7.78 -12.55 6.37
CA ASN A 54 -7.39 -11.19 6.75
C ASN A 54 -8.50 -10.18 6.39
N ASP A 55 -9.72 -10.65 6.12
CA ASP A 55 -10.80 -9.79 5.61
C ASP A 55 -11.19 -8.72 6.64
N ASP A 56 -11.18 -9.07 7.93
CA ASP A 56 -11.45 -8.14 9.02
C ASP A 56 -10.36 -7.06 9.14
N GLU A 57 -9.07 -7.44 9.02
CA GLU A 57 -7.95 -6.50 9.05
C GLU A 57 -7.99 -5.56 7.84
N VAL A 58 -8.26 -6.09 6.65
CA VAL A 58 -8.40 -5.30 5.41
C VAL A 58 -9.59 -4.36 5.50
N SER A 59 -10.73 -4.81 6.04
CA SER A 59 -11.92 -3.99 6.25
C SER A 59 -11.65 -2.85 7.24
N ALA A 60 -11.02 -3.16 8.37
CA ALA A 60 -10.63 -2.17 9.37
C ALA A 60 -9.66 -1.13 8.80
N LEU A 61 -8.66 -1.58 8.03
CA LEU A 61 -7.70 -0.68 7.40
C LEU A 61 -8.36 0.20 6.33
N THR A 62 -9.29 -0.36 5.54
CA THR A 62 -10.07 0.39 4.55
C THR A 62 -10.90 1.49 5.22
N ALA A 63 -11.54 1.18 6.35
CA ALA A 63 -12.29 2.17 7.12
C ALA A 63 -11.39 3.30 7.65
N GLN A 64 -10.20 2.96 8.16
CA GLN A 64 -9.21 3.95 8.63
C GLN A 64 -8.73 4.85 7.50
N VAL A 65 -8.45 4.30 6.31
CA VAL A 65 -8.05 5.09 5.14
C VAL A 65 -9.18 6.06 4.75
N ALA A 66 -10.43 5.59 4.70
CA ALA A 66 -11.57 6.45 4.37
C ALA A 66 -11.77 7.60 5.37
N ASP A 67 -11.55 7.35 6.66
CA ASP A 67 -11.60 8.39 7.69
C ASP A 67 -10.46 9.40 7.54
N LEU A 68 -9.24 8.94 7.34
CA LEU A 68 -8.08 9.80 7.10
C LEU A 68 -8.26 10.66 5.84
N THR A 69 -8.83 10.12 4.76
CA THR A 69 -9.15 10.89 3.56
C THR A 69 -10.08 12.06 3.87
N LYS A 70 -11.16 11.84 4.65
CA LYS A 70 -12.09 12.90 5.06
C LYS A 70 -11.40 13.97 5.92
N GLN A 71 -10.53 13.56 6.84
CA GLN A 71 -9.77 14.50 7.67
C GLN A 71 -8.85 15.38 6.81
N VAL A 72 -8.18 14.81 5.81
CA VAL A 72 -7.33 15.56 4.88
C VAL A 72 -8.13 16.56 4.05
N GLU A 73 -9.32 16.18 3.56
CA GLU A 73 -10.21 17.09 2.83
C GLU A 73 -10.68 18.28 3.69
N ALA A 74 -11.06 18.00 4.95
CA ALA A 74 -11.47 19.03 5.91
C ALA A 74 -10.33 20.02 6.20
N LEU A 75 -9.12 19.51 6.50
CA LEU A 75 -7.94 20.32 6.75
C LEU A 75 -7.52 21.14 5.51
N THR A 76 -7.68 20.58 4.31
CA THR A 76 -7.40 21.30 3.06
C THR A 76 -8.34 22.49 2.91
N THR A 77 -9.63 22.29 3.20
CA THR A 77 -10.65 23.34 3.15
C THR A 77 -10.38 24.44 4.17
N GLU A 78 -10.04 24.07 5.41
CA GLU A 78 -9.68 25.02 6.47
C GLU A 78 -8.45 25.86 6.07
N ARG A 79 -7.40 25.19 5.57
CA ARG A 79 -6.19 25.85 5.08
C ARG A 79 -6.48 26.85 3.97
N ASP A 80 -7.35 26.51 3.02
CA ASP A 80 -7.76 27.41 1.94
C ASP A 80 -8.55 28.62 2.45
N GLY A 81 -9.38 28.43 3.48
CA GLY A 81 -10.07 29.51 4.18
C GLY A 81 -9.07 30.47 4.85
N LEU A 82 -8.16 29.92 5.66
CA LEU A 82 -7.13 30.70 6.35
C LEU A 82 -6.21 31.47 5.38
N ALA A 83 -5.93 30.89 4.20
CA ALA A 83 -5.14 31.56 3.17
C ALA A 83 -5.86 32.82 2.63
N LYS A 84 -7.18 32.76 2.42
CA LYS A 84 -7.99 33.91 2.00
C LYS A 84 -8.07 34.98 3.08
N ASP A 85 -8.35 34.57 4.32
CA ASP A 85 -8.41 35.50 5.45
C ASP A 85 -7.09 36.26 5.63
N LYS A 86 -5.96 35.57 5.47
CA LYS A 86 -4.62 36.18 5.50
C LYS A 86 -4.42 37.20 4.38
N GLU A 87 -4.87 36.90 3.16
CA GLU A 87 -4.78 37.82 2.03
C GLU A 87 -5.60 39.08 2.28
N ASP A 88 -6.84 38.93 2.76
CA ASP A 88 -7.72 40.04 3.05
C ASP A 88 -7.22 40.91 4.20
N LEU A 89 -6.68 40.30 5.26
CA LEU A 89 -6.02 41.03 6.35
C LEU A 89 -4.80 41.80 5.85
N THR A 90 -4.01 41.19 4.96
CA THR A 90 -2.83 41.85 4.36
C THR A 90 -3.26 43.11 3.60
N LYS A 91 -4.31 43.02 2.76
CA LYS A 91 -4.88 44.18 2.04
C LYS A 91 -5.38 45.28 2.99
N GLN A 92 -6.05 44.89 4.08
CA GLN A 92 -6.53 45.86 5.08
C GLN A 92 -5.37 46.58 5.77
N VAL A 93 -4.34 45.84 6.16
CA VAL A 93 -3.13 46.44 6.76
C VAL A 93 -2.45 47.38 5.76
N GLU A 94 -2.29 47.01 4.50
CA GLU A 94 -1.74 47.89 3.47
C GLU A 94 -2.56 49.17 3.27
N ALA A 95 -3.90 49.06 3.29
CA ALA A 95 -4.78 50.23 3.17
C ALA A 95 -4.65 51.19 4.36
N LEU A 96 -4.46 50.66 5.57
CA LEU A 96 -4.32 51.45 6.81
C LEU A 96 -2.90 52.01 7.00
N THR A 97 -1.88 51.34 6.47
CA THR A 97 -0.47 51.73 6.62
C THR A 97 0.07 52.53 5.45
N LYS A 98 -0.67 52.63 4.34
CA LYS A 98 -0.35 53.59 3.27
C LYS A 98 -0.32 54.99 3.86
N PRO A 99 0.84 55.68 3.85
CA PRO A 99 0.88 57.07 4.27
C PRO A 99 -0.11 57.84 3.41
N ALA A 100 -0.94 58.67 4.04
CA ALA A 100 -1.67 59.67 3.30
C ALA A 100 -0.63 60.48 2.55
N ASP A 101 -0.54 60.30 1.23
CA ASP A 101 0.11 61.25 0.34
C ASP A 101 -0.63 62.57 0.55
N THR A 102 -0.16 63.32 1.54
CA THR A 102 -0.49 64.72 1.75
C THR A 102 0.02 65.43 0.51
N LYS A 103 -0.84 65.52 -0.51
CA LYS A 103 -0.72 66.50 -1.58
C LYS A 103 -0.57 67.86 -0.90
N LYS A 104 0.64 68.40 -0.93
CA LYS A 104 0.95 69.80 -0.64
C LYS A 104 1.55 70.42 -1.89
#